data_AF-Q97V90-F1
#
_entry.id   AF-Q97V90-F1
#
_cell.length_a   1.000
_cell.length_b   1.000
_cell.length_c   1.000
_cell.angle_alpha   90.00
_cell.angle_beta   90.00
_cell.angle_gamma   90.00
#
_symmetry.space_group_name_H-M   'P 1'
#
loop_
_entity.id
_entity.type
_entity.pdbx_description
1 polymer ?
#
loop_
_entity_poly.entity_id
_entity_poly.type
_entity_poly.pdbx_seq_one_letter_code
_entity_poly.pdbx_strand_id
1 'polypeptide(L)'
;MSEKLDKLMQLKGAIAAGQYTPDGKLVEYKGPMSKEIAEMVAKMVAANTLMGTVEAESFTKISGMRWTPFLGWAVAAGEYAVCVMGNYGVFVKLAEADFNQIFKTLREVAGI
;
A
#
# COMPACT_ATOMS: atom_id res chain seq x y z
N MET A 1 16.00 0.11 12.55
CA MET A 1 15.21 0.67 11.43
C MET A 1 15.01 -0.47 10.44
N SER A 2 13.82 -0.62 9.88
CA SER A 2 13.42 -1.83 9.15
C SER A 2 13.96 -1.90 7.72
N GLU A 3 14.72 -2.95 7.42
CA GLU A 3 15.24 -3.26 6.07
C GLU A 3 14.13 -3.33 5.01
N LYS A 4 12.90 -3.68 5.44
CA LYS A 4 11.73 -3.73 4.57
C LYS A 4 11.29 -2.35 4.09
N LEU A 5 11.23 -1.35 4.99
CA LEU A 5 10.94 0.03 4.59
C LEU A 5 12.08 0.63 3.77
N ASP A 6 13.32 0.26 4.08
CA ASP A 6 14.48 0.67 3.28
C ASP A 6 14.37 0.17 1.84
N LYS A 7 13.96 -1.09 1.64
CA LYS A 7 13.71 -1.66 0.32
C LYS A 7 12.59 -0.93 -0.44
N LEU A 8 11.50 -0.54 0.23
CA LEU A 8 10.44 0.25 -0.40
C LEU A 8 10.93 1.65 -0.79
N MET A 9 11.76 2.27 0.04
CA MET A 9 12.32 3.59 -0.24
C MET A 9 13.36 3.60 -1.37
N GLN A 10 13.81 2.43 -1.85
CA GLN A 10 14.66 2.31 -3.03
C GLN A 10 13.87 2.36 -4.35
N LEU A 11 12.54 2.30 -4.30
CA LEU A 11 11.70 2.43 -5.48
C LEU A 11 11.82 3.84 -6.07
N LYS A 12 11.87 3.90 -7.41
CA LYS A 12 11.90 5.19 -8.11
C LYS A 12 10.66 6.01 -7.76
N GLY A 13 10.86 7.29 -7.46
CA GLY A 13 9.81 8.20 -7.04
C GLY A 13 9.29 7.99 -5.61
N ALA A 14 9.83 7.07 -4.81
CA ALA A 14 9.39 6.86 -3.43
C ALA A 14 9.61 8.10 -2.56
N ILE A 15 8.57 8.48 -1.82
CA ILE A 15 8.53 9.65 -0.95
C ILE A 15 8.52 9.21 0.51
N ALA A 16 7.62 8.28 0.84
CA ALA A 16 7.47 7.73 2.17
C ALA A 16 6.99 6.27 2.09
N ALA A 17 7.37 5.46 3.06
CA ALA A 17 6.93 4.08 3.20
C ALA A 17 6.49 3.82 4.64
N GLY A 18 5.57 2.87 4.83
CA GLY A 18 5.08 2.54 6.15
C GLY A 18 4.61 1.10 6.29
N GLN A 19 4.61 0.65 7.54
CA GLN A 19 3.97 -0.59 7.98
C GLN A 19 2.81 -0.24 8.91
N TYR A 20 1.70 -0.92 8.71
CA TYR A 20 0.46 -0.68 9.43
C TYR A 20 -0.12 -2.00 9.92
N THR A 21 -0.94 -1.95 10.97
CA THR A 21 -1.75 -3.09 11.37
C THR A 21 -3.05 -3.14 10.56
N PRO A 22 -3.70 -4.32 10.44
CA PRO A 22 -4.99 -4.43 9.76
C PRO A 22 -6.10 -3.53 10.34
N ASP A 23 -6.02 -3.18 11.63
CA ASP A 23 -6.94 -2.26 12.32
C ASP A 23 -6.55 -0.78 12.20
N GLY A 24 -5.55 -0.45 11.36
CA GLY A 24 -5.20 0.93 11.01
C GLY A 24 -4.34 1.66 12.03
N LYS A 25 -3.48 0.94 12.76
CA LYS A 25 -2.44 1.54 13.61
C LYS A 25 -1.11 1.59 12.87
N LEU A 26 -0.37 2.67 13.10
CA LEU A 26 0.98 2.83 12.60
C LEU A 26 1.94 1.93 13.38
N VAL A 27 2.71 1.09 12.67
CA VAL A 27 3.79 0.28 13.28
C VAL A 27 5.12 1.02 13.15
N GLU A 28 5.49 1.38 11.92
CA GLU A 28 6.68 2.16 11.61
C GLU A 28 6.52 2.89 10.27
N TYR A 29 7.28 3.95 10.05
CA TYR A 29 7.31 4.68 8.79
C TYR A 29 8.70 5.28 8.52
N LYS A 30 8.93 5.62 7.25
CA LYS A 30 10.11 6.30 6.76
C LYS A 30 9.70 7.34 5.71
N GLY A 31 10.37 8.49 5.70
CA GLY A 31 10.10 9.60 4.77
C GLY A 31 9.75 10.91 5.48
N PRO A 32 9.59 12.01 4.74
CA PRO A 32 9.38 13.35 5.29
C PRO A 32 7.90 13.57 5.65
N MET A 33 7.38 12.78 6.59
CA MET A 33 6.00 12.85 7.08
C MET A 33 6.00 13.06 8.60
N SER A 34 5.08 13.85 9.13
CA SER A 34 4.91 13.91 10.59
C SER A 34 4.29 12.61 11.10
N LYS A 35 4.52 12.28 12.37
CA LYS A 35 3.94 11.06 12.97
C LYS A 35 2.40 11.10 12.92
N GLU A 36 1.80 12.25 13.17
CA GLU A 36 0.35 12.45 13.16
C GLU A 36 -0.24 12.17 11.78
N ILE A 37 0.43 12.61 10.71
CA ILE A 37 0.01 12.32 9.33
C ILE A 37 0.18 10.83 9.05
N ALA A 38 1.28 10.21 9.47
CA ALA A 38 1.50 8.77 9.27
C ALA A 38 0.45 7.90 10.00
N GLU A 39 0.02 8.31 11.19
CA GLU A 39 -1.08 7.66 11.93
C GLU A 39 -2.44 7.84 11.24
N MET A 40 -2.69 9.01 10.63
CA MET A 40 -3.89 9.24 9.83
C MET A 40 -3.90 8.36 8.57
N VAL A 41 -2.76 8.25 7.89
CA VAL A 41 -2.58 7.36 6.73
C VAL A 41 -2.86 5.91 7.11
N ALA A 42 -2.42 5.44 8.28
CA ALA A 42 -2.69 4.08 8.74
C ALA A 42 -4.20 3.76 8.77
N LYS A 43 -5.01 4.71 9.26
CA LYS A 43 -6.48 4.58 9.28
C LYS A 43 -7.08 4.58 7.87
N MET A 44 -6.59 5.44 6.98
CA MET A 44 -7.00 5.43 5.57
C MET A 44 -6.68 4.08 4.92
N VAL A 45 -5.49 3.53 5.18
CA VAL A 45 -5.05 2.25 4.63
C VAL A 45 -5.98 1.12 5.04
N ALA A 46 -6.37 1.05 6.32
CA ALA A 46 -7.33 0.05 6.80
C ALA A 46 -8.70 0.19 6.12
N ALA A 47 -9.23 1.43 5.99
CA ALA A 47 -10.51 1.68 5.35
C ALA A 47 -10.53 1.27 3.86
N ASN A 48 -9.50 1.67 3.09
CA ASN A 48 -9.39 1.31 1.68
C ASN A 48 -9.17 -0.20 1.48
N THR A 49 -8.42 -0.84 2.38
CA THR A 49 -8.18 -2.29 2.32
C THR A 49 -9.47 -3.07 2.60
N LEU A 50 -10.29 -2.61 3.55
CA LEU A 50 -11.62 -3.18 3.78
C LEU A 50 -12.51 -3.04 2.54
N MET A 51 -12.57 -1.85 1.94
CA MET A 51 -13.36 -1.62 0.72
C MET A 51 -12.91 -2.53 -0.42
N GLY A 52 -11.61 -2.58 -0.71
CA GLY A 52 -11.06 -3.43 -1.77
C GLY A 52 -11.28 -4.93 -1.52
N THR A 53 -11.32 -5.36 -0.26
CA THR A 53 -11.68 -6.74 0.11
C THR A 53 -13.13 -7.04 -0.30
N VAL A 54 -14.08 -6.16 0.06
CA VAL A 54 -15.50 -6.29 -0.30
C VAL A 54 -15.68 -6.26 -1.82
N GLU A 55 -14.96 -5.40 -2.53
CA GLU A 55 -14.97 -5.33 -3.99
C GLU A 55 -14.49 -6.65 -4.61
N ALA A 56 -13.36 -7.20 -4.17
CA ALA A 56 -12.81 -8.46 -4.69
C ALA A 56 -13.73 -9.66 -4.44
N GLU A 57 -14.35 -9.74 -3.26
CA GLU A 57 -15.36 -10.76 -2.95
C GLU A 57 -16.59 -10.63 -3.86
N SER A 58 -17.07 -9.39 -4.03
CA SER A 58 -18.23 -9.09 -4.88
C SER A 58 -17.96 -9.43 -6.35
N PHE A 59 -16.82 -8.99 -6.89
CA PHE A 59 -16.42 -9.30 -8.26
C PHE A 59 -16.25 -10.80 -8.49
N THR A 60 -15.69 -11.54 -7.52
CA THR A 60 -15.61 -13.00 -7.60
C THR A 60 -17.00 -13.62 -7.79
N LYS A 61 -17.99 -13.16 -7.01
CA LYS A 61 -19.35 -13.69 -7.07
C LYS A 61 -20.08 -13.35 -8.37
N ILE A 62 -19.94 -12.13 -8.88
CA ILE A 62 -20.75 -11.66 -10.02
C ILE A 62 -20.11 -11.93 -11.39
N SER A 63 -18.77 -12.00 -11.47
CA SER A 63 -18.07 -12.15 -12.75
C SER A 63 -17.73 -13.60 -13.11
N GLY A 64 -17.72 -14.52 -12.12
CA GLY A 64 -17.20 -15.88 -12.28
C GLY A 64 -15.66 -15.96 -12.41
N MET A 65 -14.96 -14.81 -12.40
CA MET A 65 -13.50 -14.75 -12.34
C MET A 65 -13.02 -14.89 -10.89
N ARG A 66 -11.79 -15.36 -10.70
CA ARG A 66 -11.17 -15.45 -9.37
C ARG A 66 -10.48 -14.13 -9.01
N TRP A 67 -11.17 -13.27 -8.26
CA TRP A 67 -10.61 -12.02 -7.71
C TRP A 67 -10.10 -12.16 -6.29
N THR A 68 -10.45 -13.25 -5.58
CA THR A 68 -9.94 -13.53 -4.23
C THR A 68 -8.71 -14.46 -4.24
N PRO A 69 -7.76 -14.26 -3.30
CA PRO A 69 -7.76 -13.25 -2.24
C PRO A 69 -7.43 -11.83 -2.74
N PHE A 70 -7.98 -10.81 -2.08
CA PHE A 70 -7.56 -9.42 -2.29
C PHE A 70 -6.12 -9.25 -1.83
N LEU A 71 -5.24 -8.75 -2.71
CA LEU A 71 -3.81 -8.67 -2.44
C LEU A 71 -3.38 -7.25 -2.03
N GLY A 72 -3.81 -6.26 -2.79
CA GLY A 72 -3.38 -4.88 -2.63
C GLY A 72 -4.10 -3.94 -3.59
N TRP A 73 -3.78 -2.65 -3.48
CA TRP A 73 -4.45 -1.58 -4.20
C TRP A 73 -3.52 -0.38 -4.39
N ALA A 74 -3.90 0.51 -5.30
CA ALA A 74 -3.29 1.81 -5.43
C ALA A 74 -4.36 2.88 -5.56
N VAL A 75 -4.10 4.06 -4.99
CA VAL A 75 -4.83 5.30 -5.30
C VAL A 75 -3.86 6.23 -6.00
N ALA A 76 -4.17 6.60 -7.23
CA ALA A 76 -3.44 7.61 -7.98
C ALA A 76 -4.27 8.90 -8.03
N ALA A 77 -3.69 10.01 -7.58
CA ALA A 77 -4.37 11.29 -7.51
C ALA A 77 -3.38 12.46 -7.70
N GLY A 78 -3.66 13.32 -8.68
CA GLY A 78 -2.77 14.42 -9.04
C GLY A 78 -1.39 13.91 -9.44
N GLU A 79 -0.35 14.41 -8.78
CA GLU A 79 1.05 14.06 -9.06
C GLU A 79 1.56 12.84 -8.27
N TYR A 80 0.70 12.22 -7.45
CA TYR A 80 1.10 11.22 -6.47
C TYR A 80 0.29 9.94 -6.58
N ALA A 81 0.86 8.85 -6.08
CA ALA A 81 0.12 7.63 -5.80
C ALA A 81 0.52 7.06 -4.44
N VAL A 82 -0.41 6.38 -3.80
CA VAL A 82 -0.13 5.46 -2.69
C VAL A 82 -0.43 4.04 -3.15
N CYS A 83 0.51 3.13 -2.95
CA CYS A 83 0.38 1.71 -3.28
C CYS A 83 0.51 0.90 -1.99
N VAL A 84 -0.38 -0.06 -1.78
CA VAL A 84 -0.46 -0.87 -0.56
C VAL A 84 -0.66 -2.34 -0.91
N MET A 85 0.03 -3.23 -0.20
CA MET A 85 -0.18 -4.67 -0.28
C MET A 85 0.11 -5.31 1.08
N GLY A 86 -0.80 -6.17 1.54
CA GLY A 86 -0.78 -6.64 2.93
C GLY A 86 -0.73 -5.47 3.92
N ASN A 87 0.29 -5.46 4.77
CA ASN A 87 0.47 -4.47 5.84
C ASN A 87 1.48 -3.36 5.51
N TYR A 88 1.91 -3.25 4.25
CA TYR A 88 2.94 -2.30 3.84
C TYR A 88 2.44 -1.39 2.72
N GLY A 89 2.92 -0.14 2.72
CA GLY A 89 2.59 0.82 1.69
C GLY A 89 3.73 1.77 1.37
N VAL A 90 3.67 2.36 0.18
CA VAL A 90 4.62 3.35 -0.32
C VAL A 90 3.89 4.47 -1.06
N PHE A 91 4.22 5.72 -0.73
CA PHE A 91 3.86 6.90 -1.50
C PHE A 91 4.92 7.15 -2.56
N VAL A 92 4.49 7.42 -3.78
CA VAL A 92 5.37 7.67 -4.92
C VAL A 92 4.91 8.90 -5.71
N LYS A 93 5.86 9.55 -6.39
CA LYS A 93 5.54 10.46 -7.50
C LYS A 93 4.98 9.64 -8.66
N LEU A 94 3.79 9.96 -9.11
CA LEU A 94 3.07 9.19 -10.13
C LEU A 94 3.84 9.15 -11.47
N ALA A 95 4.47 10.26 -11.86
CA ALA A 95 5.25 10.35 -13.08
C ALA A 95 6.50 9.43 -13.11
N GLU A 96 6.93 8.93 -11.95
CA GLU A 96 8.10 8.06 -11.81
C GLU A 96 7.72 6.61 -11.45
N ALA A 97 6.44 6.35 -11.21
CA ALA A 97 5.94 5.09 -10.68
C ALA A 97 5.91 3.99 -11.76
N ASP A 98 6.57 2.87 -11.48
CA ASP A 98 6.36 1.60 -12.17
C ASP A 98 5.53 0.68 -11.27
N PHE A 99 4.22 0.63 -11.52
CA PHE A 99 3.30 -0.15 -10.67
C PHE A 99 3.63 -1.64 -10.63
N ASN A 100 4.16 -2.23 -11.71
CA ASN A 100 4.55 -3.63 -11.72
C ASN A 100 5.73 -3.87 -10.78
N GLN A 101 6.76 -3.03 -10.85
CA GLN A 101 7.91 -3.11 -9.95
C GLN A 101 7.52 -2.79 -8.50
N ILE A 102 6.63 -1.82 -8.28
CA ILE A 102 6.13 -1.44 -6.96
C ILE A 102 5.39 -2.61 -6.32
N PHE A 103 4.40 -3.21 -7.00
CA PHE A 103 3.63 -4.32 -6.43
C PHE A 103 4.46 -5.58 -6.26
N LYS A 104 5.42 -5.86 -7.15
CA LYS A 104 6.41 -6.92 -6.94
C LYS A 104 7.20 -6.70 -5.65
N THR A 105 7.72 -5.49 -5.45
CA THR A 105 8.53 -5.16 -4.27
C THR A 105 7.70 -5.21 -2.97
N LEU A 106 6.48 -4.67 -3.01
CA LEU A 106 5.53 -4.73 -1.90
C LEU A 106 5.18 -6.17 -1.53
N ARG A 107 4.97 -7.05 -2.52
CA ARG A 107 4.73 -8.47 -2.32
C ARG A 107 5.87 -9.15 -1.57
N GLU A 108 7.10 -8.93 -2.03
CA GLU A 108 8.31 -9.47 -1.40
C GLU A 108 8.47 -8.97 0.05
N VAL A 109 8.16 -7.68 0.29
CA VAL A 109 8.22 -7.06 1.63
C VAL A 109 7.13 -7.62 2.55
N ALA A 110 5.92 -7.81 2.05
CA ALA A 110 4.79 -8.36 2.78
C ALA A 110 4.93 -9.86 3.06
N GLY A 111 5.69 -10.59 2.24
CA GLY A 111 5.90 -12.04 2.38
C GLY A 111 4.70 -12.88 1.92
N ILE A 112 4.02 -12.45 0.85
CA ILE A 112 2.81 -13.10 0.29
C ILE A 112 2.96 -13.47 -1.19
#